data_AF-A0A0G0E323-F1
#
_entry.id   AF-A0A0G0E323-F1
#
_cell.length_a   1.000
_cell.length_b   1.000
_cell.length_c   1.000
_cell.angle_alpha   90.00
_cell.angle_beta   90.00
_cell.angle_gamma   90.00
#
_symmetry.space_group_name_H-M   'P 1'
#
loop_
_entity.id
_entity.type
_entity.pdbx_description
1 polymer ?
#
loop_
_entity_poly.entity_id
_entity_poly.type
_entity_poly.pdbx_seq_one_letter_code
_entity_poly.pdbx_strand_id
1 'polypeptide(L)'
;MNQINPEDYRLQIEEEILNIIEEKLVNRDMKAETAQNIANLVLDTLHPHMTIEEIKRVVNDYDQYFQELTDLVVLINWDDQDGSNQKVRQKVQFLINTGKLKES
;
A
#
# COMPACT_ATOMS: atom_id res chain seq x y z
N MET A 1 21.84 -8.95 4.47
CA MET A 1 20.41 -8.56 4.58
C MET A 1 20.35 -7.09 4.20
N ASN A 2 19.71 -6.72 3.08
CA ASN A 2 19.45 -5.30 2.82
C ASN A 2 18.35 -4.88 3.80
N GLN A 3 18.74 -4.26 4.92
CA GLN A 3 17.77 -3.58 5.77
C GLN A 3 17.17 -2.46 4.94
N ILE A 4 15.88 -2.57 4.60
CA ILE A 4 15.14 -1.45 4.02
C ILE A 4 15.19 -0.33 5.06
N ASN A 5 15.64 0.86 4.66
CA ASN A 5 15.60 2.03 5.52
C ASN A 5 14.12 2.40 5.76
N PRO A 6 13.70 2.74 6.98
CA PRO A 6 12.34 3.22 7.25
C PRO A 6 11.82 4.29 6.28
N GLU A 7 12.69 5.19 5.81
CA GLU A 7 12.31 6.21 4.82
C GLU A 7 11.93 5.59 3.46
N ASP A 8 12.75 4.65 2.97
CA ASP A 8 12.46 3.92 1.72
C ASP A 8 11.18 3.09 1.87
N TYR A 9 10.95 2.50 3.05
CA TYR A 9 9.73 1.73 3.33
C TYR A 9 8.49 2.61 3.30
N ARG A 10 8.54 3.78 3.95
CA ARG A 10 7.44 4.76 3.93
C ARG A 10 7.13 5.20 2.50
N LEU A 11 8.15 5.56 1.71
CA LEU A 11 7.98 5.99 0.32
C LEU A 11 7.36 4.89 -0.55
N GLN A 12 7.73 3.62 -0.34
CA GLN A 12 7.10 2.49 -1.03
C GLN A 12 5.61 2.36 -0.71
N ILE A 13 5.22 2.56 0.56
CA ILE A 13 3.80 2.54 0.94
C ILE A 13 3.04 3.73 0.33
N GLU A 14 3.62 4.93 0.38
CA GLU A 14 3.03 6.14 -0.23
C GLU A 14 2.81 5.94 -1.74
N GLU A 15 3.80 5.39 -2.45
CA GLU A 15 3.72 5.08 -3.89
C GLU A 15 2.61 4.06 -4.18
N GLU A 16 2.53 2.97 -3.41
CA GLU A 16 1.47 1.96 -3.59
C GLU A 16 0.06 2.54 -3.35
N ILE A 17 -0.10 3.43 -2.36
CA ILE A 17 -1.40 4.09 -2.13
C ILE A 17 -1.77 5.01 -3.30
N LEU A 18 -0.80 5.75 -3.85
CA LEU A 18 -1.03 6.57 -5.03
C LEU A 18 -1.46 5.71 -6.23
N ASN A 19 -0.79 4.58 -6.47
CA ASN A 19 -1.16 3.63 -7.53
C ASN A 19 -2.60 3.12 -7.36
N ILE A 20 -3.02 2.79 -6.13
CA ILE A 20 -4.39 2.35 -5.82
C ILE A 20 -5.41 3.46 -6.12
N ILE A 21 -5.11 4.70 -5.71
CA ILE A 21 -5.97 5.85 -5.97
C ILE A 21 -6.10 6.09 -7.48
N GLU A 22 -4.98 6.11 -8.20
CA GLU A 22 -4.94 6.35 -9.64
C GLU A 22 -5.73 5.28 -10.41
N GLU A 23 -5.50 4.00 -10.11
CA GLU A 23 -6.22 2.89 -10.76
C GLU A 23 -7.74 3.01 -10.54
N LYS A 24 -8.17 3.25 -9.30
CA LYS A 24 -9.59 3.34 -8.96
C LYS A 24 -10.26 4.60 -9.53
N LEU A 25 -9.53 5.72 -9.64
CA LEU A 25 -10.04 6.93 -10.31
C LEU A 25 -10.19 6.70 -11.82
N VAL A 26 -9.21 6.08 -12.48
CA VAL A 26 -9.27 5.76 -13.92
C VAL A 26 -10.44 4.83 -14.21
N ASN A 27 -10.64 3.81 -13.37
CA ASN A 27 -11.72 2.83 -13.52
C ASN A 27 -13.10 3.38 -13.10
N ARG A 28 -13.16 4.60 -12.55
CA ARG A 28 -14.37 5.23 -11.98
C ARG A 28 -14.97 4.46 -10.80
N ASP A 29 -14.16 3.64 -10.14
CA ASP A 29 -14.51 2.90 -8.93
C ASP A 29 -14.31 3.74 -7.66
N MET A 30 -13.72 4.94 -7.79
CA MET A 30 -13.52 5.91 -6.72
C MET A 30 -13.90 7.32 -7.19
N LYS A 31 -14.44 8.13 -6.27
CA LYS A 31 -14.68 9.56 -6.50
C LYS A 31 -13.44 10.38 -6.10
N ALA A 32 -13.24 11.52 -6.76
CA ALA A 32 -12.15 12.44 -6.43
C ALA A 32 -12.15 12.89 -4.95
N GLU A 33 -13.32 13.03 -4.34
CA GLU A 33 -13.45 13.33 -2.90
C GLU A 33 -12.87 12.21 -2.01
N THR A 34 -13.18 10.94 -2.34
CA THR A 34 -12.62 9.78 -1.63
C THR A 34 -11.10 9.71 -1.80
N ALA A 35 -10.59 9.93 -3.02
CA ALA A 35 -9.16 10.00 -3.30
C ALA A 35 -8.46 11.07 -2.45
N GLN A 36 -9.06 12.26 -2.37
CA GLN A 36 -8.56 13.35 -1.54
C GLN A 36 -8.56 12.99 -0.05
N ASN A 37 -9.60 12.33 0.44
CA ASN A 37 -9.68 11.92 1.84
C ASN A 37 -8.63 10.85 2.18
N ILE A 38 -8.35 9.91 1.27
CA ILE A 38 -7.26 8.95 1.43
C ILE A 38 -5.90 9.68 1.46
N ALA A 39 -5.66 10.59 0.53
CA ALA A 39 -4.42 11.36 0.50
C ALA A 39 -4.21 12.17 1.79
N ASN A 40 -5.27 12.78 2.33
CA ASN A 40 -5.21 13.49 3.60
C ASN A 40 -4.87 12.54 4.76
N LEU A 41 -5.52 11.36 4.84
CA LEU A 41 -5.19 10.35 5.85
C LEU A 41 -3.70 10.00 5.81
N VAL A 42 -3.15 9.74 4.62
CA VAL A 42 -1.74 9.40 4.46
C VAL A 42 -0.83 10.54 4.93
N LEU A 43 -1.12 11.78 4.55
CA LEU A 43 -0.34 12.95 4.97
C LEU A 43 -0.41 13.19 6.49
N ASP A 44 -1.56 12.90 7.10
CA ASP A 44 -1.79 13.04 8.54
C ASP A 44 -1.17 11.92 9.38
N THR A 45 -0.78 10.79 8.78
CA THR A 45 -0.40 9.60 9.55
C THR A 45 0.94 8.97 9.14
N LEU A 46 1.42 9.15 7.91
CA LEU A 46 2.79 8.81 7.49
C LEU A 46 3.68 10.04 7.53
N HIS A 47 4.54 10.09 8.56
CA HIS A 47 5.47 11.18 8.77
C HIS A 47 6.93 10.76 8.54
N PRO A 48 7.81 11.72 8.22
CA PRO A 48 9.25 11.48 8.22
C PRO A 48 9.73 10.98 9.59
N HIS A 49 10.81 10.19 9.59
CA HIS A 49 11.46 9.65 10.79
C HIS A 49 10.67 8.61 11.61
N MET A 50 9.56 8.08 11.07
CA MET A 50 8.90 6.92 11.67
C MET A 50 9.77 5.67 11.51
N THR A 51 9.69 4.76 12.48
CA THR A 51 10.26 3.42 12.38
C THR A 51 9.39 2.52 11.49
N ILE A 52 9.95 1.41 11.00
CA ILE A 52 9.18 0.43 10.21
C ILE A 52 7.98 -0.10 11.01
N GLU A 53 8.14 -0.35 12.31
CA GLU A 53 7.05 -0.83 13.17
C GLU A 53 5.93 0.20 13.33
N GLU A 54 6.27 1.48 13.44
CA GLU A 54 5.28 2.57 13.50
C GLU A 54 4.54 2.73 12.17
N ILE A 55 5.26 2.67 11.04
CA ILE A 55 4.64 2.71 9.70
C ILE A 55 3.66 1.56 9.55
N LYS A 56 4.07 0.33 9.88
CA LYS A 56 3.21 -0.87 9.80
C LYS A 56 1.97 -0.74 10.68
N ARG A 57 2.13 -0.25 11.91
CA ARG A 57 1.00 -0.05 12.83
C ARG A 57 -0.02 0.92 12.24
N VAL A 58 0.43 2.07 11.75
CA VAL A 58 -0.46 3.09 11.18
C VAL A 58 -1.19 2.55 9.96
N VAL A 59 -0.47 1.90 9.04
CA VAL A 59 -1.09 1.40 7.81
C VAL A 59 -2.07 0.27 8.10
N ASN A 60 -1.85 -0.53 9.14
CA ASN A 60 -2.78 -1.58 9.53
C ASN A 60 -4.17 -1.10 9.94
N ASP A 61 -4.32 0.18 10.29
CA ASP A 61 -5.61 0.77 10.62
C ASP A 61 -6.30 1.40 9.40
N TYR A 62 -5.66 1.45 8.22
CA TYR A 62 -6.18 2.16 7.04
C TYR A 62 -7.45 1.57 6.47
N ASP A 63 -7.61 0.25 6.52
CA ASP A 63 -8.80 -0.44 6.04
C ASP A 63 -10.05 -0.12 6.87
N GLN A 64 -9.87 0.33 8.12
CA GLN A 64 -10.96 0.82 8.97
C GLN A 64 -11.53 2.16 8.49
N TYR A 65 -10.72 2.98 7.81
CA TYR A 65 -11.13 4.27 7.27
C TYR A 65 -11.56 4.17 5.81
N PHE A 66 -10.87 3.35 5.02
CA PHE A 66 -11.11 3.20 3.58
C PHE A 66 -10.94 1.74 3.15
N GLN A 67 -12.04 1.13 2.72
CA GLN A 67 -12.06 -0.26 2.22
C GLN A 67 -11.18 -0.42 0.97
N GLU A 68 -10.91 0.66 0.24
CA GLU A 68 -10.01 0.70 -0.90
C GLU A 68 -8.57 0.33 -0.56
N LEU A 69 -8.18 0.41 0.72
CA LEU A 69 -6.83 0.13 1.22
C LEU A 69 -6.70 -1.27 1.82
N THR A 70 -7.77 -2.07 1.87
CA THR A 70 -7.75 -3.42 2.47
C THR A 70 -6.67 -4.33 1.87
N ASP A 71 -6.50 -4.32 0.55
CA ASP A 71 -5.49 -5.17 -0.11
C ASP A 71 -4.05 -4.78 0.30
N LEU A 72 -3.79 -3.49 0.52
CA LEU A 72 -2.50 -2.99 1.01
C LEU A 72 -2.25 -3.45 2.46
N VAL A 73 -3.25 -3.31 3.33
CA VAL A 73 -3.18 -3.76 4.73
C VAL A 73 -2.89 -5.27 4.81
N VAL A 74 -3.56 -6.06 3.98
CA VAL A 74 -3.33 -7.50 3.90
C VAL A 74 -1.89 -7.81 3.45
N LEU A 75 -1.38 -7.09 2.45
CA LEU A 75 -0.01 -7.28 1.95
C LEU A 75 1.04 -7.02 3.04
N ILE A 76 0.88 -5.95 3.80
CA ILE A 76 1.80 -5.57 4.88
C ILE A 76 1.76 -6.57 6.02
N ASN A 77 0.56 -7.02 6.42
CA ASN A 77 0.41 -8.04 7.45
C ASN A 77 0.97 -9.40 7.05
N TRP A 78 0.96 -9.73 5.75
CA TRP A 78 1.59 -10.93 5.23
C TRP A 78 3.13 -10.82 5.24
N ASP A 79 3.68 -9.65 4.93
CA ASP A 79 5.12 -9.39 4.99
C ASP A 79 5.68 -9.56 6.42
N ASP A 80 4.89 -9.19 7.43
CA ASP A 80 5.20 -9.39 8.86
C ASP A 80 5.22 -10.85 9.30
N GLN A 81 4.38 -11.71 8.71
CA GLN A 81 4.30 -13.12 9.08
C GLN A 81 5.36 -13.99 8.39
N ASP A 82 5.85 -13.61 7.21
CA ASP A 82 6.72 -14.49 6.43
C ASP A 82 8.20 -14.42 6.86
N GLY A 83 8.70 -13.35 7.49
CA GLY A 83 10.07 -13.25 8.03
C GLY A 83 11.22 -13.60 7.05
N SER A 84 10.89 -13.83 5.78
CA SER A 84 11.69 -14.56 4.78
C SER A 84 11.70 -13.79 3.45
N ASN A 85 12.08 -12.52 3.53
CA ASN A 85 13.05 -11.82 2.68
C ASN A 85 13.11 -11.99 1.13
N GLN A 86 12.23 -12.69 0.41
CA GLN A 86 12.41 -12.87 -1.05
C GLN A 86 11.15 -12.90 -1.94
N LYS A 87 9.93 -12.88 -1.41
CA LYS A 87 8.73 -13.08 -2.26
C LYS A 87 7.94 -11.82 -2.62
N VAL A 88 8.15 -10.68 -1.97
CA VAL A 88 7.40 -9.44 -2.29
C VAL A 88 7.76 -8.91 -3.68
N ARG A 89 9.03 -8.96 -4.09
CA ARG A 89 9.41 -8.59 -5.47
C ARG A 89 8.85 -9.52 -6.54
N GLN A 90 8.50 -10.76 -6.19
CA GLN A 90 7.89 -11.70 -7.14
C GLN A 90 6.37 -11.58 -7.20
N LYS A 91 5.71 -11.01 -6.18
CA LYS A 91 4.24 -10.95 -6.14
C LYS A 91 3.65 -9.69 -6.77
N VAL A 92 4.36 -8.56 -6.77
CA VAL A 92 4.04 -7.43 -7.66
C VAL A 92 4.09 -7.89 -9.12
N GLN A 93 5.15 -8.62 -9.49
CA GLN A 93 5.26 -9.20 -10.84
C GLN A 93 4.16 -10.25 -11.12
N PHE A 94 3.75 -11.04 -10.12
CA PHE A 94 2.69 -12.07 -10.27
C PHE A 94 1.28 -11.49 -10.36
N LEU A 95 0.95 -10.45 -9.59
CA LEU A 95 -0.36 -9.79 -9.64
C LEU A 95 -0.53 -9.00 -10.94
N ILE A 96 0.56 -8.41 -11.46
CA ILE A 96 0.59 -7.81 -12.79
C ILE A 96 0.53 -8.88 -13.91
N ASN A 97 1.26 -10.00 -13.79
CA ASN A 97 1.25 -11.08 -14.80
C ASN A 97 -0.02 -11.96 -14.80
N THR A 98 -0.84 -11.95 -13.74
CA THR A 98 -2.03 -12.81 -13.67
C THR A 98 -3.28 -12.19 -14.28
N GLY A 99 -3.17 -11.03 -14.95
CA GLY A 99 -4.20 -10.56 -15.89
C GLY A 99 -5.59 -10.42 -15.28
N LYS A 100 -5.69 -10.05 -13.99
CA LYS A 100 -6.99 -9.66 -13.40
C LYS A 100 -7.42 -8.25 -13.80
N LEU A 101 -6.59 -7.54 -14.56
CA LEU A 101 -7.03 -6.56 -15.56
C LEU A 101 -7.27 -7.33 -16.87
N LYS A 102 -8.52 -7.32 -17.32
CA LYS A 102 -9.03 -8.04 -18.49
C LYS A 102 -8.13 -7.89 -19.72
N GLU A 103 -7.73 -9.00 -20.31
CA GLU A 103 -7.63 -9.10 -21.77
C GLU A 103 -8.87 -9.86 -22.26
N SER A 104 -9.74 -9.12 -22.96
CA SER A 104 -10.84 -9.53 -23.87
C SER A 104 -11.61 -10.82 -23.58
#